data_AF-A0A9P9KFP0-F1
#
_entry.id   AF-A0A9P9KFP0-F1
#
_cell.length_a   1.000
_cell.length_b   1.000
_cell.length_c   1.000
_cell.angle_alpha   90.00
_cell.angle_beta   90.00
_cell.angle_gamma   90.00
#
_symmetry.space_group_name_H-M   'P 1'
#
loop_
_entity.id
_entity.type
_entity.pdbx_description
1 polymer ?
#
loop_
_entity_poly.entity_id
_entity_poly.type
_entity_poly.pdbx_seq_one_letter_code
_entity_poly.pdbx_strand_id
1 'polypeptide(L)'
;MRPVESQYLEGLVKFNSILILDVDCWVQCNKTLPTEIWLDILDLAELYVDENTYKPVYGIEMNPRSTNNGGTGSALVCNILEERKKCGELEGGNRVNAYDKCLQDPSYKLDPENDDIDEDEEYYFRVSKLANNNAISIPISHLAFETKFLFCKVTVQNMISRLERGNCNLCGGYRTCNVGVSWKFQEVIMFSNSLDDHKRHECLSSVECPLCIGDEFTELDLNQYCDDVEDEDKMPVDEFHKVLRKRYKELGYEC
;
A
#
# COMPACT_ATOMS: atom_id res chain seq x y z
N MET A 1 -10.31 25.25 -0.23
CA MET A 1 -9.30 24.46 -0.97
C MET A 1 -7.93 25.04 -0.68
N ARG A 2 -7.00 24.23 -0.16
CA ARG A 2 -5.59 24.64 -0.13
C ARG A 2 -5.04 24.49 -1.55
N PRO A 3 -4.21 25.43 -2.03
CA PRO A 3 -3.54 25.25 -3.31
C PRO A 3 -2.63 24.02 -3.23
N VAL A 4 -2.76 23.12 -4.21
CA VAL A 4 -1.82 21.99 -4.35
C VAL A 4 -0.50 22.57 -4.83
N GLU A 5 0.57 22.33 -4.09
CA GLU A 5 1.89 22.86 -4.43
C GLU A 5 2.40 22.24 -5.75
N SER A 6 2.99 23.05 -6.63
CA SER A 6 3.52 22.60 -7.93
C SER A 6 4.51 21.43 -7.79
N GLN A 7 5.30 21.42 -6.70
CA GLN A 7 6.24 20.34 -6.40
C GLN A 7 5.53 19.00 -6.08
N TYR A 8 4.35 19.05 -5.44
CA TYR A 8 3.53 17.87 -5.18
C TYR A 8 2.98 17.28 -6.49
N LEU A 9 2.57 18.14 -7.43
CA LEU A 9 2.04 17.73 -8.73
C LEU A 9 3.12 17.17 -9.66
N GLU A 10 4.30 17.80 -9.71
CA GLU A 10 5.46 17.24 -10.41
C GLU A 10 5.92 15.93 -9.76
N GLY A 11 5.76 15.82 -8.44
CA GLY A 11 5.93 14.59 -7.69
C GLY A 11 4.99 13.49 -8.17
N LEU A 12 3.70 13.73 -8.38
CA LEU A 12 2.72 12.70 -8.80
C LEU A 12 2.94 12.14 -10.22
N VAL A 13 3.67 12.87 -11.07
CA VAL A 13 4.09 12.38 -12.39
C VAL A 13 5.41 11.61 -12.29
N LYS A 14 6.25 11.94 -11.31
CA LYS A 14 7.54 11.28 -11.03
C LYS A 14 7.43 10.09 -10.06
N PHE A 15 6.38 10.06 -9.25
CA PHE A 15 6.08 9.09 -8.19
C PHE A 15 4.65 8.54 -8.40
N ASN A 16 4.27 7.27 -8.18
CA ASN A 16 5.02 6.09 -7.74
C ASN A 16 4.15 4.82 -7.82
N SER A 17 3.01 4.84 -7.13
CA SER A 17 1.88 3.93 -7.25
C SER A 17 0.77 4.56 -6.43
N ILE A 18 -0.41 4.67 -7.02
CA ILE A 18 -1.56 5.33 -6.43
C ILE A 18 -2.64 4.27 -6.33
N LEU A 19 -3.23 4.11 -5.14
CA LEU A 19 -4.48 3.37 -5.03
C LEU A 19 -5.61 4.36 -5.19
N ILE A 20 -6.40 4.18 -6.24
CA ILE A 20 -7.62 4.95 -6.44
C ILE A 20 -8.82 4.06 -6.18
N LEU A 21 -9.88 4.65 -5.65
CA LEU A 21 -11.17 3.97 -5.57
C LEU A 21 -11.67 3.67 -6.99
N ASP A 22 -12.00 2.43 -7.30
CA ASP A 22 -12.51 1.99 -8.59
C ASP A 22 -13.97 2.42 -8.76
N VAL A 23 -14.15 3.58 -9.36
CA VAL A 23 -15.47 4.08 -9.74
C VAL A 23 -15.51 4.17 -11.26
N ASP A 24 -16.48 3.50 -11.88
CA ASP A 24 -16.69 3.52 -13.35
C ASP A 24 -16.75 4.95 -13.94
N CYS A 25 -17.10 5.93 -13.10
CA CYS A 25 -17.14 7.35 -13.43
C CYS A 25 -15.78 7.97 -13.79
N TRP A 26 -14.66 7.35 -13.41
CA TRP A 26 -13.31 7.79 -13.81
C TRP A 26 -13.08 7.65 -15.32
N VAL A 27 -13.68 6.63 -15.95
CA VAL A 27 -13.46 6.28 -17.37
C VAL A 27 -14.43 7.02 -18.29
N GLN A 28 -15.64 7.32 -17.83
CA GLN A 28 -16.73 7.78 -18.71
C GLN A 28 -16.89 9.29 -18.86
N CYS A 29 -16.31 10.11 -17.98
CA CYS A 29 -16.72 11.51 -17.89
C CYS A 29 -15.62 12.49 -18.32
N ASN A 30 -15.54 12.75 -19.63
CA ASN A 30 -14.94 13.98 -20.16
C ASN A 30 -15.61 15.27 -19.62
N LYS A 31 -16.75 15.15 -18.91
CA LYS A 31 -17.42 16.22 -18.17
C LYS A 31 -17.19 16.08 -16.67
N THR A 32 -16.60 17.09 -16.04
CA THR A 32 -16.41 17.14 -14.58
C THR A 32 -17.77 17.35 -13.90
N LEU A 33 -18.23 16.39 -13.10
CA LEU A 33 -19.29 16.65 -12.13
C LEU A 33 -18.81 17.73 -11.13
N PRO A 34 -19.71 18.55 -10.56
CA PRO A 34 -19.38 19.42 -9.44
C PRO A 34 -18.71 18.65 -8.31
N THR A 35 -17.83 19.31 -7.58
CA THR A 35 -17.08 18.73 -6.46
C THR A 35 -18.00 18.08 -5.42
N GLU A 36 -19.12 18.71 -5.12
CA GLU A 36 -20.07 18.26 -4.11
C GLU A 36 -20.67 16.90 -4.48
N ILE A 37 -21.00 16.72 -5.76
CA ILE A 37 -21.53 15.44 -6.27
C ILE A 37 -20.44 14.35 -6.24
N TRP A 38 -19.19 14.72 -6.49
CA TRP A 38 -18.08 13.77 -6.34
C TRP A 38 -17.93 13.32 -4.89
N LEU A 39 -18.00 14.22 -3.91
CA LEU A 39 -17.95 13.85 -2.50
C LEU A 39 -19.08 12.90 -2.13
N ASP A 40 -20.31 13.16 -2.57
CA ASP A 40 -21.44 12.26 -2.33
C ASP A 40 -21.25 10.86 -2.95
N ILE A 41 -20.72 10.79 -4.19
CA ILE A 41 -20.42 9.52 -4.85
C ILE A 41 -19.34 8.75 -4.09
N LEU A 42 -18.31 9.46 -3.62
CA LEU A 42 -17.20 8.86 -2.88
C LEU A 42 -17.63 8.37 -1.50
N ASP A 43 -18.46 9.14 -0.79
CA ASP A 43 -19.04 8.75 0.49
C ASP A 43 -19.95 7.52 0.32
N LEU A 44 -20.74 7.46 -0.76
CA LEU A 44 -21.55 6.29 -1.09
C LEU A 44 -20.69 5.07 -1.44
N ALA A 45 -19.63 5.25 -2.23
CA ALA A 45 -18.74 4.15 -2.60
C ALA A 45 -17.94 3.62 -1.39
N GLU A 46 -17.60 4.48 -0.42
CA GLU A 46 -17.01 4.07 0.87
C GLU A 46 -17.96 3.16 1.68
N LEU A 47 -19.29 3.30 1.53
CA LEU A 47 -20.26 2.43 2.21
C LEU A 47 -20.35 1.02 1.61
N TYR A 48 -19.81 0.80 0.40
CA TYR A 48 -19.88 -0.47 -0.32
C TYR A 48 -18.50 -1.00 -0.72
N VAL A 49 -17.51 -0.85 0.16
CA VAL A 49 -16.14 -1.34 -0.08
C VAL A 49 -16.14 -2.87 -0.18
N ASP A 50 -16.08 -3.42 -1.40
CA ASP A 50 -15.89 -4.85 -1.70
C ASP A 50 -14.64 -5.14 -2.58
N GLU A 51 -14.57 -6.32 -3.22
CA GLU A 51 -13.36 -6.93 -3.84
C GLU A 51 -12.74 -6.09 -4.96
N ASN A 52 -13.45 -5.09 -5.45
CA ASN A 52 -13.02 -4.26 -6.56
C ASN A 52 -12.83 -2.80 -6.19
N THR A 53 -12.87 -2.45 -4.90
CA THR A 53 -12.98 -1.04 -4.50
C THR A 53 -11.77 -0.20 -4.84
N TYR A 54 -10.59 -0.79 -4.99
CA TYR A 54 -9.38 -0.03 -5.31
C TYR A 54 -8.69 -0.59 -6.54
N LYS A 55 -8.08 0.31 -7.32
CA LYS A 55 -7.19 -0.01 -8.44
C LYS A 55 -5.82 0.62 -8.22
N PRO A 56 -4.73 -0.13 -8.41
CA PRO A 56 -3.41 0.45 -8.50
C PRO A 56 -3.26 1.15 -9.85
N VAL A 57 -2.85 2.42 -9.81
CA VAL A 57 -2.58 3.22 -10.99
C VAL A 57 -1.24 3.94 -10.83
N TYR A 58 -0.66 4.40 -11.93
CA TYR A 58 0.57 5.17 -11.92
C TYR A 58 0.43 6.39 -12.83
N GLY A 59 1.00 7.53 -12.41
CA GLY A 59 0.98 8.78 -13.17
C GLY A 59 1.85 8.70 -14.43
N ILE A 60 1.37 9.32 -15.51
CA ILE A 60 2.08 9.38 -16.80
C ILE A 60 2.43 10.82 -17.13
N GLU A 61 1.42 11.69 -17.14
CA GLU A 61 1.55 13.07 -17.56
C GLU A 61 0.45 13.95 -16.96
N MET A 62 0.68 15.26 -17.06
CA MET A 62 -0.32 16.28 -16.76
C MET A 62 -0.88 16.84 -18.05
N ASN A 63 -2.17 16.68 -18.28
CA ASN A 63 -2.83 17.26 -19.45
C ASN A 63 -3.66 18.49 -19.07
N PRO A 64 -3.53 19.61 -19.82
CA PRO A 64 -4.43 20.73 -19.68
C PRO A 64 -5.85 20.30 -20.11
N ARG A 65 -6.85 20.69 -19.32
CA ARG A 65 -8.24 20.32 -19.51
C ARG A 65 -9.12 21.57 -19.53
N SER A 66 -9.97 21.67 -20.56
CA SER A 66 -11.02 22.69 -20.61
C SER A 66 -12.06 22.39 -19.53
N THR A 67 -12.31 23.32 -18.61
CA THR A 67 -13.42 23.21 -17.67
C THR A 67 -14.70 23.79 -18.28
N ASN A 68 -15.87 23.28 -17.86
CA ASN A 68 -17.18 23.72 -18.37
C ASN A 68 -17.43 25.23 -18.22
N ASN A 69 -16.66 25.94 -17.39
CA ASN A 69 -16.77 27.38 -17.15
C ASN A 69 -15.72 28.23 -17.91
N GLY A 70 -15.00 27.67 -18.88
CA GLY A 70 -14.00 28.39 -19.67
C GLY A 70 -12.66 28.64 -18.96
N GLY A 71 -12.45 28.05 -17.78
CA GLY A 71 -11.16 28.03 -17.11
C GLY A 71 -10.28 26.88 -17.62
N THR A 72 -8.99 27.13 -17.78
CA THR A 72 -7.98 26.09 -18.00
C THR A 72 -7.72 25.37 -16.68
N GLY A 73 -8.22 24.14 -16.55
CA GLY A 73 -7.82 23.22 -15.48
C GLY A 73 -6.70 22.31 -15.97
N SER A 74 -6.17 21.48 -15.08
CA SER A 74 -5.24 20.41 -15.42
C SER A 74 -5.70 19.11 -14.78
N ALA A 75 -5.36 17.98 -15.40
CA ALA A 75 -5.67 16.66 -14.90
C ALA A 75 -4.42 15.77 -14.96
N LEU A 76 -4.26 14.92 -13.95
CA LEU A 76 -3.28 13.85 -13.94
C LEU A 76 -3.84 12.69 -14.77
N VAL A 77 -3.08 12.24 -15.76
CA VAL A 77 -3.39 11.03 -16.52
C VAL A 77 -2.63 9.88 -15.89
N CYS A 78 -3.35 8.83 -15.52
CA CYS A 78 -2.81 7.61 -14.93
C CYS A 78 -3.15 6.39 -15.77
N ASN A 79 -2.24 5.43 -15.88
CA ASN A 79 -2.56 4.10 -16.38
C ASN A 79 -2.88 3.18 -15.21
N ILE A 80 -3.77 2.22 -15.45
CA ILE A 80 -4.04 1.12 -14.52
C ILE A 80 -2.89 0.11 -14.57
N LEU A 81 -2.46 -0.33 -13.40
CA LEU A 81 -1.48 -1.39 -13.23
C LEU A 81 -2.18 -2.76 -13.24
N GLU A 82 -2.55 -3.24 -14.43
CA GLU A 82 -3.31 -4.49 -14.59
C GLU A 82 -2.46 -5.75 -14.35
N GLU A 83 -1.23 -5.77 -14.87
CA GLU A 83 -0.30 -6.90 -14.72
C GLU A 83 0.69 -6.65 -13.57
N ARG A 84 0.52 -7.38 -12.47
CA ARG A 84 1.45 -7.37 -11.32
C ARG A 84 1.49 -8.71 -10.60
N LYS A 85 2.62 -9.01 -9.96
CA LYS A 85 2.72 -10.05 -8.91
C LYS A 85 1.91 -9.59 -7.70
N LYS A 86 1.16 -10.50 -7.08
CA LYS A 86 0.42 -10.20 -5.86
C LYS A 86 1.39 -10.05 -4.69
N CYS A 87 1.12 -9.07 -3.84
CA CYS A 87 1.97 -8.77 -2.69
C CYS A 87 1.89 -9.88 -1.63
N GLY A 88 0.72 -10.51 -1.48
CA GLY A 88 0.50 -11.65 -0.60
C GLY A 88 1.24 -12.92 -1.03
N GLU A 89 1.78 -12.97 -2.25
CA GLU A 89 2.57 -14.08 -2.81
C GLU A 89 4.08 -13.83 -2.75
N LEU A 90 4.53 -12.72 -2.13
CA LEU A 90 5.96 -12.46 -1.95
C LEU A 90 6.57 -13.45 -0.95
N GLU A 91 7.82 -13.83 -1.19
CA GLU A 91 8.56 -14.84 -0.41
C GLU A 91 9.81 -14.19 0.23
N GLY A 92 9.62 -13.53 1.37
CA GLY A 92 10.69 -12.95 2.18
C GLY A 92 10.78 -11.43 2.15
N GLY A 93 11.50 -10.87 3.13
CA GLY A 93 11.63 -9.45 3.41
C GLY A 93 12.38 -8.69 2.33
N ASN A 94 13.39 -9.30 1.71
CA ASN A 94 14.10 -8.71 0.56
C ASN A 94 13.16 -8.45 -0.62
N ARG A 95 12.28 -9.42 -0.93
CA ARG A 95 11.28 -9.27 -2.00
C ARG A 95 10.24 -8.21 -1.67
N VAL A 96 9.83 -8.11 -0.41
CA VAL A 96 8.97 -7.02 0.08
C VAL A 96 9.65 -5.66 -0.13
N ASN A 97 10.90 -5.52 0.29
CA ASN A 97 11.68 -4.29 0.13
C ASN A 97 11.86 -3.91 -1.35
N ALA A 98 12.21 -4.88 -2.19
CA ALA A 98 12.39 -4.67 -3.63
C ALA A 98 11.06 -4.25 -4.29
N TYR A 99 9.94 -4.87 -3.91
CA TYR A 99 8.61 -4.47 -4.36
C TYR A 99 8.28 -3.03 -3.92
N ASP A 100 8.54 -2.69 -2.65
CA ASP A 100 8.33 -1.34 -2.14
C ASP A 100 9.21 -0.33 -2.88
N LYS A 101 10.48 -0.63 -3.19
CA LYS A 101 11.32 0.23 -4.03
C LYS A 101 10.71 0.45 -5.41
N CYS A 102 10.18 -0.59 -6.07
CA CYS A 102 9.47 -0.45 -7.34
C CYS A 102 8.19 0.39 -7.20
N LEU A 103 7.39 0.18 -6.13
CA LEU A 103 6.23 1.00 -5.83
C LEU A 103 6.62 2.46 -5.60
N GLN A 104 7.81 2.70 -5.03
CA GLN A 104 8.34 4.02 -4.70
C GLN A 104 9.25 4.63 -5.78
N ASP A 105 9.50 3.93 -6.89
CA ASP A 105 10.11 4.48 -8.10
C ASP A 105 9.90 3.49 -9.27
N PRO A 106 8.94 3.75 -10.17
CA PRO A 106 8.72 2.94 -11.37
C PRO A 106 9.91 2.83 -12.32
N SER A 107 10.88 3.73 -12.20
CA SER A 107 12.13 3.68 -12.98
C SER A 107 13.24 2.90 -12.28
N TYR A 108 12.99 2.46 -11.03
CA TYR A 108 13.88 1.59 -10.29
C TYR A 108 14.10 0.32 -11.10
N LYS A 109 15.37 0.05 -11.37
CA LYS A 109 15.80 -1.22 -11.95
C LYS A 109 16.26 -2.07 -10.79
N LEU A 110 15.57 -3.20 -10.62
CA LEU A 110 15.98 -4.23 -9.69
C LEU A 110 17.44 -4.61 -9.97
N ASP A 111 18.21 -4.69 -8.89
CA ASP A 111 19.60 -5.10 -8.91
C ASP A 111 19.72 -6.35 -8.04
N PRO A 112 19.86 -7.55 -8.63
CA PRO A 112 19.86 -8.81 -7.87
C PRO A 112 20.86 -8.84 -6.71
N GLU A 113 22.03 -8.21 -6.86
CA GLU A 113 23.06 -8.19 -5.83
C GLU A 113 22.70 -7.23 -4.68
N ASN A 114 22.20 -6.04 -5.01
CA ASN A 114 21.85 -5.03 -4.02
C ASN A 114 20.46 -5.23 -3.38
N ASP A 115 19.56 -5.90 -4.08
CA ASP A 115 18.20 -6.21 -3.63
C ASP A 115 18.10 -7.61 -3.01
N ASP A 116 19.14 -8.44 -3.12
CA ASP A 116 19.22 -9.80 -2.60
C ASP A 116 18.02 -10.65 -3.05
N ILE A 117 17.85 -10.70 -4.38
CA ILE A 117 16.81 -11.44 -5.11
C ILE A 117 17.44 -12.26 -6.24
N ASP A 118 16.69 -13.20 -6.80
CA ASP A 118 17.19 -14.07 -7.87
C ASP A 118 17.36 -13.28 -9.19
N GLU A 119 18.42 -13.62 -9.96
CA GLU A 119 18.75 -12.95 -11.24
C GLU A 119 17.64 -13.06 -12.30
N ASP A 120 16.82 -14.12 -12.23
CA ASP A 120 15.72 -14.41 -13.13
C ASP A 120 14.35 -13.94 -12.62
N GLU A 121 14.29 -13.19 -11.51
CA GLU A 121 13.04 -12.65 -10.99
C GLU A 121 12.49 -11.55 -11.92
N GLU A 122 11.68 -11.96 -12.90
CA GLU A 122 11.07 -11.06 -13.88
C GLU A 122 9.93 -10.23 -13.26
N TYR A 123 10.29 -9.02 -12.83
CA TYR A 123 9.47 -7.82 -12.65
C TYR A 123 8.14 -7.96 -11.87
N TYR A 124 8.09 -7.33 -10.70
CA TYR A 124 6.86 -7.21 -9.90
C TYR A 124 5.68 -6.60 -10.66
N PHE A 125 5.94 -5.60 -11.50
CA PHE A 125 4.98 -4.99 -12.40
C PHE A 125 5.68 -4.20 -13.50
N ARG A 126 4.97 -3.91 -14.61
CA ARG A 126 5.52 -3.14 -15.73
C ARG A 126 4.83 -1.79 -15.86
N VAL A 127 5.64 -0.74 -15.93
CA VAL A 127 5.17 0.63 -16.13
C VAL A 127 5.46 1.08 -17.55
N SER A 128 4.41 1.46 -18.27
CA SER A 128 4.48 2.09 -19.60
C SER A 128 4.33 3.60 -19.50
N LYS A 129 5.20 4.36 -20.17
CA LYS A 129 5.11 5.83 -20.26
C LYS A 129 4.12 6.34 -21.31
N LEU A 130 3.38 5.44 -21.97
CA LEU A 130 2.34 5.79 -22.92
C LEU A 130 0.98 5.53 -22.30
N ALA A 131 0.07 6.50 -22.40
CA ALA A 131 -1.33 6.31 -22.02
C ALA A 131 -1.93 5.13 -22.79
N ASN A 132 -2.48 4.16 -22.07
CA ASN A 132 -3.21 3.05 -22.66
C ASN A 132 -4.68 3.43 -22.90
N ASN A 133 -5.43 2.58 -23.59
CA ASN A 133 -6.85 2.85 -23.90
C ASN A 133 -7.73 2.99 -22.64
N ASN A 134 -7.26 2.52 -21.48
CA ASN A 134 -7.98 2.51 -20.21
C ASN A 134 -7.42 3.54 -19.22
N ALA A 135 -6.68 4.55 -19.71
CA ALA A 135 -6.09 5.57 -18.86
C ALA A 135 -7.16 6.40 -18.14
N ILE A 136 -6.93 6.68 -16.87
CA ILE A 136 -7.81 7.42 -15.98
C ILE A 136 -7.33 8.87 -15.90
N SER A 137 -8.27 9.82 -16.00
CA SER A 137 -7.98 11.25 -15.89
C SER A 137 -8.54 11.82 -14.59
N ILE A 138 -7.66 12.18 -13.67
CA ILE A 138 -8.00 12.72 -12.34
C ILE A 138 -7.80 14.24 -12.37
N PRO A 139 -8.86 15.06 -12.22
CA PRO A 139 -8.72 16.50 -12.12
C PRO A 139 -7.85 16.91 -10.92
N ILE A 140 -6.93 17.88 -11.07
CA ILE A 140 -6.09 18.35 -9.95
C ILE A 140 -6.94 18.87 -8.79
N SER A 141 -8.08 19.49 -9.09
CA SER A 141 -9.02 19.94 -8.06
C SER A 141 -9.45 18.81 -7.13
N HIS A 142 -9.43 17.55 -7.59
CA HIS A 142 -9.77 16.39 -6.79
C HIS A 142 -8.60 15.88 -5.95
N LEU A 143 -7.36 16.14 -6.37
CA LEU A 143 -6.15 15.82 -5.59
C LEU A 143 -5.98 16.75 -4.38
N ALA A 144 -6.61 17.93 -4.43
CA ALA A 144 -6.59 18.92 -3.35
C ALA A 144 -7.46 18.54 -2.15
N PHE A 145 -8.32 17.53 -2.31
CA PHE A 145 -9.08 16.97 -1.20
C PHE A 145 -8.20 15.94 -0.51
N GLU A 146 -7.87 16.17 0.77
CA GLU A 146 -7.34 15.12 1.66
C GLU A 146 -8.44 14.08 1.87
N THR A 147 -8.69 13.25 0.88
CA THR A 147 -9.86 12.37 0.85
C THR A 147 -9.49 10.92 0.66
N LYS A 148 -10.27 10.08 1.33
CA LYS A 148 -10.11 8.65 1.61
C LYS A 148 -10.10 7.72 0.39
N PHE A 149 -10.13 8.27 -0.83
CA PHE A 149 -10.23 7.50 -2.07
C PHE A 149 -8.94 7.48 -2.89
N LEU A 150 -7.94 8.29 -2.52
CA LEU A 150 -6.67 8.37 -3.22
C LEU A 150 -5.53 8.23 -2.21
N PHE A 151 -4.81 7.11 -2.29
CA PHE A 151 -3.66 6.85 -1.45
C PHE A 151 -2.39 7.00 -2.28
N CYS A 152 -1.54 7.94 -1.88
CA CYS A 152 -0.21 8.13 -2.44
C CYS A 152 0.84 7.43 -1.57
N LYS A 153 2.02 7.16 -2.16
CA LYS A 153 3.15 6.52 -1.47
C LYS A 153 2.76 5.18 -0.85
N VAL A 154 1.99 4.40 -1.60
CA VAL A 154 1.47 3.10 -1.13
C VAL A 154 2.62 2.13 -0.90
N THR A 155 2.46 1.30 0.12
CA THR A 155 3.39 0.22 0.47
C THR A 155 2.80 -1.15 0.14
N VAL A 156 3.60 -2.20 0.21
CA VAL A 156 3.16 -3.60 0.13
C VAL A 156 1.98 -3.88 1.07
N GLN A 157 2.00 -3.41 2.32
CA GLN A 157 0.91 -3.63 3.28
C GLN A 157 -0.39 -2.94 2.83
N ASN A 158 -0.29 -1.76 2.21
CA ASN A 158 -1.46 -1.07 1.65
C ASN A 158 -2.06 -1.86 0.48
N MET A 159 -1.20 -2.41 -0.39
CA MET A 159 -1.63 -3.27 -1.50
C MET A 159 -2.33 -4.52 -0.95
N ILE A 160 -1.76 -5.16 0.06
CA ILE A 160 -2.34 -6.36 0.68
C ILE A 160 -3.68 -6.05 1.33
N SER A 161 -3.76 -5.02 2.18
CA SER A 161 -4.97 -4.72 2.93
C SER A 161 -6.11 -4.25 2.02
N ARG A 162 -5.81 -3.41 1.02
CA ARG A 162 -6.83 -2.73 0.21
C ARG A 162 -7.15 -3.41 -1.12
N LEU A 163 -6.19 -4.08 -1.75
CA LEU A 163 -6.40 -4.80 -3.03
C LEU A 163 -6.54 -6.30 -2.86
N GLU A 164 -5.91 -6.88 -1.84
CA GLU A 164 -5.84 -8.33 -1.66
C GLU A 164 -6.62 -8.78 -0.43
N ARG A 165 -7.41 -7.89 0.18
CA ARG A 165 -8.28 -8.15 1.34
C ARG A 165 -7.53 -8.74 2.54
N GLY A 166 -6.28 -8.35 2.73
CA GLY A 166 -5.40 -8.91 3.76
C GLY A 166 -4.98 -10.35 3.50
N ASN A 167 -5.26 -10.90 2.32
CA ASN A 167 -4.88 -12.26 1.98
C ASN A 167 -3.37 -12.30 1.71
N CYS A 168 -2.65 -12.97 2.59
CA CYS A 168 -1.21 -13.11 2.55
C CYS A 168 -0.87 -14.60 2.73
N ASN A 169 0.04 -15.15 1.93
CA ASN A 169 0.42 -16.57 2.02
C ASN A 169 1.12 -16.90 3.35
N LEU A 170 1.75 -15.90 3.98
CA LEU A 170 2.38 -16.07 5.29
C LEU A 170 1.35 -16.33 6.40
N CYS A 171 0.24 -15.61 6.42
CA CYS A 171 -0.73 -15.61 7.51
C CYS A 171 -2.05 -16.28 7.13
N GLY A 172 -2.26 -16.66 5.86
CA GLY A 172 -3.54 -17.13 5.35
C GLY A 172 -4.69 -16.14 5.53
N GLY A 173 -4.38 -14.84 5.66
CA GLY A 173 -5.37 -13.82 6.00
C GLY A 173 -5.80 -13.81 7.47
N TYR A 174 -5.12 -14.48 8.41
CA TYR A 174 -5.42 -14.30 9.84
C TYR A 174 -4.79 -13.04 10.44
N ARG A 175 -3.87 -12.40 9.71
CA ARG A 175 -3.06 -11.23 10.13
C ARG A 175 -2.13 -11.49 11.32
N THR A 176 -2.26 -12.64 11.97
CA THR A 176 -1.30 -13.17 12.94
C THR A 176 -0.71 -14.50 12.45
N CYS A 177 0.54 -14.78 12.78
CA CYS A 177 1.22 -16.05 12.54
C CYS A 177 1.35 -16.83 13.85
N ASN A 178 1.00 -18.11 13.85
CA ASN A 178 1.22 -18.98 15.00
C ASN A 178 2.68 -19.47 15.01
N VAL A 179 3.54 -18.79 15.78
CA VAL A 179 4.97 -19.06 15.82
C VAL A 179 5.38 -20.09 16.87
N GLY A 180 4.43 -20.66 17.61
CA GLY A 180 4.67 -21.83 18.46
C GLY A 180 5.13 -23.09 17.69
N VAL A 181 5.12 -23.04 16.35
CA VAL A 181 5.71 -24.06 15.49
C VAL A 181 6.97 -23.50 14.81
N SER A 182 8.10 -24.19 14.99
CA SER A 182 9.44 -23.68 14.63
C SER A 182 9.58 -23.23 13.17
N TRP A 183 8.96 -23.93 12.22
CA TRP A 183 9.04 -23.55 10.80
C TRP A 183 8.29 -22.23 10.50
N LYS A 184 7.18 -21.96 11.21
CA LYS A 184 6.42 -20.72 11.03
C LYS A 184 7.16 -19.51 11.59
N PHE A 185 7.90 -19.70 12.69
CA PHE A 185 8.77 -18.68 13.24
C PHE A 185 9.90 -18.32 12.26
N GLN A 186 10.51 -19.31 11.61
CA GLN A 186 11.52 -19.07 10.56
C GLN A 186 10.93 -18.29 9.38
N GLU A 187 9.72 -18.63 8.93
CA GLU A 187 9.03 -17.84 7.90
C GLU A 187 8.81 -16.39 8.36
N VAL A 188 8.35 -16.14 9.59
CA VAL A 188 8.16 -14.77 10.10
C VAL A 188 9.49 -13.99 10.12
N ILE A 189 10.59 -14.61 10.55
CA ILE A 189 11.92 -13.99 10.51
C ILE A 189 12.32 -13.65 9.09
N MET A 190 12.08 -14.55 8.12
CA MET A 190 12.44 -14.28 6.72
C MET A 190 11.77 -13.02 6.17
N PHE A 191 10.64 -12.58 6.71
CA PHE A 191 9.95 -11.35 6.33
C PHE A 191 10.31 -10.15 7.20
N SER A 192 11.12 -10.33 8.24
CA SER A 192 11.46 -9.30 9.22
C SER A 192 12.96 -9.04 9.17
N ASN A 193 13.38 -8.08 8.35
CA ASN A 193 14.79 -7.77 8.17
C ASN A 193 15.46 -7.19 9.42
N SER A 194 14.67 -6.77 10.41
CA SER A 194 15.13 -6.24 11.70
C SER A 194 15.29 -7.30 12.80
N LEU A 195 14.78 -8.52 12.61
CA LEU A 195 14.84 -9.55 13.65
C LEU A 195 16.18 -10.28 13.64
N ASP A 196 16.94 -10.10 14.72
CA ASP A 196 18.14 -10.88 14.97
C ASP A 196 17.79 -12.35 15.24
N ASP A 197 18.60 -13.23 14.64
CA ASP A 197 18.48 -14.69 14.71
C ASP A 197 18.57 -15.26 16.15
N HIS A 198 18.92 -14.43 17.13
CA HIS A 198 19.13 -14.81 18.53
C HIS A 198 17.83 -14.83 19.35
N LYS A 199 16.74 -14.20 18.89
CA LYS A 199 15.42 -14.24 19.56
C LYS A 199 14.68 -15.59 19.40
N ARG A 200 15.41 -16.64 19.02
CA ARG A 200 14.91 -17.86 18.37
C ARG A 200 14.08 -18.82 19.23
N HIS A 201 13.97 -18.61 20.55
CA HIS A 201 13.67 -19.73 21.43
C HIS A 201 12.57 -19.54 22.47
N GLU A 202 12.03 -18.34 22.68
CA GLU A 202 11.14 -18.11 23.84
C GLU A 202 9.77 -17.52 23.52
N CYS A 203 9.49 -17.14 22.27
CA CYS A 203 8.15 -16.70 21.88
C CYS A 203 7.22 -17.91 21.58
N LEU A 204 6.44 -18.31 22.59
CA LEU A 204 5.47 -19.43 22.50
C LEU A 204 4.08 -19.03 21.96
N SER A 205 3.89 -17.76 21.56
CA SER A 205 2.59 -17.19 21.21
C SER A 205 2.37 -17.04 19.69
N SER A 206 1.21 -16.50 19.32
CA SER A 206 1.02 -15.89 18.00
C SER A 206 1.74 -14.54 17.93
N VAL A 207 2.19 -14.16 16.74
CA VAL A 207 2.76 -12.84 16.45
C VAL A 207 2.01 -12.15 15.31
N GLU A 208 1.96 -10.83 15.30
CA GLU A 208 1.48 -10.04 14.16
C GLU A 208 2.26 -10.36 12.87
N CYS A 209 1.54 -10.45 11.74
CA CYS A 209 2.13 -10.86 10.47
C CYS A 209 2.92 -9.72 9.81
N PRO A 210 4.24 -9.86 9.59
CA PRO A 210 5.08 -8.77 9.07
C PRO A 210 4.66 -8.34 7.66
N LEU A 211 4.17 -9.28 6.86
CA LEU A 211 3.67 -9.00 5.52
C LEU A 211 2.35 -8.23 5.52
N CYS A 212 1.50 -8.39 6.54
CA CYS A 212 0.21 -7.69 6.62
C CYS A 212 0.27 -6.35 7.34
N ILE A 213 1.10 -6.23 8.39
CA ILE A 213 1.12 -5.05 9.26
C ILE A 213 2.40 -4.22 9.13
N GLY A 214 3.50 -4.83 8.69
CA GLY A 214 4.85 -4.25 8.64
C GLY A 214 5.78 -4.94 9.64
N ASP A 215 7.05 -5.06 9.26
CA ASP A 215 8.12 -5.65 10.08
C ASP A 215 8.27 -4.95 11.45
N GLU A 216 8.20 -3.62 11.46
CA GLU A 216 8.28 -2.78 12.67
C GLU A 216 7.22 -3.14 13.72
N PHE A 217 6.01 -3.53 13.29
CA PHE A 217 4.92 -3.90 14.20
C PHE A 217 5.00 -5.36 14.65
N THR A 218 5.53 -6.24 13.80
CA THR A 218 5.85 -7.61 14.19
C THR A 218 6.98 -7.62 15.22
N GLU A 219 8.02 -6.81 15.03
CA GLU A 219 9.09 -6.67 16.00
C GLU A 219 8.57 -6.09 17.33
N LEU A 220 7.70 -5.07 17.27
CA LEU A 220 7.06 -4.52 18.46
C LEU A 220 6.28 -5.59 19.24
N ASP A 221 5.52 -6.43 18.54
CA ASP A 221 4.74 -7.52 19.15
C ASP A 221 5.65 -8.61 19.75
N LEU A 222 6.73 -8.99 19.07
CA LEU A 222 7.72 -9.91 19.62
C LEU A 222 8.38 -9.34 20.88
N ASN A 223 8.80 -8.08 20.85
CA ASN A 223 9.42 -7.45 22.02
C ASN A 223 8.46 -7.33 23.22
N GLN A 224 7.15 -7.28 22.96
CA GLN A 224 6.12 -7.20 24.00
C GLN A 224 5.92 -8.54 24.72
N TYR A 225 6.06 -9.66 24.02
CA TYR A 225 5.65 -10.98 24.52
C TYR A 225 6.74 -12.04 24.58
N CYS A 226 7.93 -11.81 24.03
CA CYS A 226 9.05 -12.72 24.24
C CYS A 226 9.64 -12.52 25.65
N ASP A 227 10.02 -13.64 26.28
CA ASP A 227 10.53 -13.69 27.65
C ASP A 227 11.96 -13.12 27.79
N ASP A 228 12.66 -12.92 26.66
CA ASP A 228 14.03 -12.40 26.59
C ASP A 228 14.13 -10.87 26.72
N VAL A 229 12.99 -10.17 26.73
CA VAL A 229 12.92 -8.71 26.93
C VAL A 229 12.56 -8.39 28.37
N GLU A 230 13.36 -7.51 29.00
CA GLU A 230 13.12 -7.04 30.37
C GLU A 230 11.76 -6.35 30.46
N ASP A 231 11.00 -6.62 31.54
CA ASP A 231 9.66 -6.04 31.71
C ASP A 231 9.66 -4.50 31.77
N GLU A 232 10.80 -3.88 32.11
CA GLU A 232 10.99 -2.43 32.11
C GLU A 232 11.08 -1.84 30.70
N ASP A 233 11.47 -2.64 29.70
CA ASP A 233 11.55 -2.25 28.29
C ASP A 233 10.24 -2.49 27.53
N LYS A 234 9.30 -3.22 28.15
CA LYS A 234 7.97 -3.50 27.57
C LYS A 234 7.06 -2.28 27.68
N MET A 235 6.28 -2.06 26.62
CA MET A 235 5.24 -1.05 26.63
C MET A 235 4.09 -1.48 27.55
N PRO A 236 3.40 -0.54 28.22
CA PRO A 236 2.15 -0.86 28.91
C PRO A 236 1.15 -1.52 27.93
N VAL A 237 0.56 -2.65 28.33
CA VAL A 237 -0.31 -3.48 27.46
C VAL A 237 -1.44 -2.66 26.80
N ASP A 238 -2.03 -1.71 27.53
CA ASP A 238 -3.09 -0.84 26.98
C ASP A 238 -2.58 0.12 25.90
N GLU A 239 -1.34 0.58 26.01
CA GLU A 239 -0.69 1.42 25.01
C GLU A 239 -0.31 0.60 23.79
N PHE A 240 0.25 -0.60 24.02
CA PHE A 240 0.58 -1.55 22.97
C PHE A 240 -0.64 -1.88 22.09
N HIS A 241 -1.77 -2.25 22.71
CA HIS A 241 -3.01 -2.50 21.97
C HIS A 241 -3.54 -1.27 21.24
N LYS A 242 -3.34 -0.05 21.76
CA LYS A 242 -3.72 1.18 21.05
C LYS A 242 -2.86 1.39 19.81
N VAL A 243 -1.56 1.14 19.89
CA VAL A 243 -0.63 1.24 18.76
C VAL A 243 -1.03 0.28 17.65
N LEU A 244 -1.24 -1.01 17.98
CA LEU A 244 -1.67 -2.01 17.00
C LEU A 244 -3.02 -1.66 16.37
N ARG A 245 -4.04 -1.33 17.18
CA ARG A 245 -5.36 -0.95 16.64
C ARG A 245 -5.29 0.28 15.73
N LYS A 246 -4.45 1.26 16.08
CA LYS A 246 -4.23 2.43 15.24
C LYS A 246 -3.65 2.01 13.89
N ARG A 247 -2.65 1.14 13.88
CA ARG A 247 -2.04 0.63 12.66
C ARG A 247 -3.02 -0.17 11.79
N TYR A 248 -3.78 -1.08 12.39
CA TYR A 248 -4.83 -1.83 11.69
C TYR A 248 -5.85 -0.90 11.01
N LYS A 249 -6.26 0.17 11.73
CA LYS A 249 -7.16 1.19 11.20
C LYS A 249 -6.54 2.01 10.07
N GLU A 250 -5.26 2.36 10.16
CA GLU A 250 -4.52 3.06 9.10
C GLU A 250 -4.46 2.23 7.80
N LEU A 251 -4.28 0.92 7.94
CA LEU A 251 -4.27 -0.02 6.81
C LEU A 251 -5.67 -0.34 6.28
N GLY A 252 -6.73 0.07 6.98
CA GLY A 252 -8.12 -0.14 6.57
C GLY A 252 -8.65 -1.55 6.85
N TYR A 253 -8.07 -2.27 7.80
CA TYR A 253 -8.63 -3.53 8.27
C TYR A 253 -9.85 -3.27 9.17
N GLU A 254 -10.91 -4.05 8.99
CA GLU A 254 -12.05 -4.08 9.92
C GLU A 254 -11.56 -4.68 11.25
N CYS A 255 -11.65 -3.89 12.33
CA CYS A 255 -11.26 -4.27 13.69
C CYS A 255 -12.50 -4.58 14.53
#